data_AF-A0A7G9FMZ9-F1
#
_entry.id   AF-A0A7G9FMZ9-F1
#
_cell.length_a   1.000
_cell.length_b   1.000
_cell.length_c   1.000
_cell.angle_alpha   90.00
_cell.angle_beta   90.00
_cell.angle_gamma   90.00
#
_symmetry.space_group_name_H-M   'P 1'
#
loop_
_entity.id
_entity.type
_entity.pdbx_description
1 polymer ?
#
loop_
_entity_poly.entity_id
_entity_poly.type
_entity_poly.pdbx_seq_one_letter_code
_entity_poly.pdbx_strand_id
1 'polypeptide(L)'
;MRAWMQPIIYWVNEYYGNRGYLLFAIVAYIYLFFATKESRRKIVYPSVLLAFLVLNPILYKYVYSKIIYWRLMWLLPNTLAIAYATVLFVRKRKHIAVKVIAFVLVLAAVVWKGTNVYTHSGMAKASNQQKVDARVQQVCDEMLAVDETPKCIAALNLSYEIRQYCGDIELMYGRNVEGYINVIDDLSLRIANEMRSENPNYDYIFAQAMAKNYDFVVLEDYKTVPEDLLNQYGYQIYKNVAGYNLYYCADVEQRDLGGWIVTQYGPNTSEVSMCYTIEDKNNNLIIIDGGYGWYEQKLRAIIRAHDNHVTAWIVTSPIDSNAHAFCEILQDKQGIQIDQIYTMHINDEQYATYLRDAKEWQNTDFVQMFRETLEKETNVNYVKEDDQFEALGLSFKVLHAWDDETDAIGEYQEYNGSICFRIQANQESMLYLSKITHPLEDHIIEKNYDKLNADYVQANNNGRWTLSAEFYNMVSPKYVFMDCSIETVNADEEEKGCGGVYRYVTGILQVPIGMYDTTPTWIILK
;
A
#
# COMPACT_ATOMS: atom_id res chain seq x y z
N MET A 1 -17.90 17.24 26.87
CA MET A 1 -17.42 18.10 25.75
C MET A 1 -17.59 17.28 24.47
N ARG A 2 -18.28 17.80 23.43
CA ARG A 2 -18.66 16.96 22.28
C ARG A 2 -17.43 16.53 21.46
N ALA A 3 -17.37 15.27 21.01
CA ALA A 3 -16.20 14.65 20.38
C ALA A 3 -15.62 15.42 19.17
N TRP A 4 -16.47 16.13 18.41
CA TRP A 4 -16.09 16.90 17.23
C TRP A 4 -15.35 18.21 17.53
N MET A 5 -15.29 18.67 18.80
CA MET A 5 -14.52 19.86 19.19
C MET A 5 -13.07 19.52 19.60
N GLN A 6 -12.78 18.25 19.91
CA GLN A 6 -11.47 17.82 20.41
C GLN A 6 -10.31 18.15 19.47
N PRO A 7 -10.43 17.96 18.14
CA PRO A 7 -9.33 18.24 17.23
C PRO A 7 -8.96 19.73 17.19
N ILE A 8 -9.94 20.63 17.22
CA ILE A 8 -9.67 22.08 17.24
C ILE A 8 -8.96 22.48 18.53
N ILE A 9 -9.45 22.00 19.67
CA ILE A 9 -8.84 22.31 20.97
C ILE A 9 -7.40 21.80 21.02
N TYR A 10 -7.17 20.58 20.55
CA TYR A 10 -5.84 20.00 20.42
C TYR A 10 -4.91 20.91 19.60
N TRP A 11 -5.30 21.27 18.37
CA TRP A 11 -4.45 22.07 17.50
C TRP A 11 -4.26 23.51 17.96
N VAL A 12 -5.25 24.11 18.63
CA VAL A 12 -5.08 25.42 19.29
C VAL A 12 -4.06 25.34 20.42
N ASN A 13 -4.08 24.27 21.21
CA ASN A 13 -3.09 24.08 22.28
C ASN A 13 -1.69 23.87 21.70
N GLU A 14 -1.55 23.03 20.67
CA GLU A 14 -0.27 22.80 19.97
C GLU A 14 0.27 24.10 19.34
N TYR A 15 -0.58 24.86 18.64
CA TYR A 15 -0.16 26.07 17.93
C TYR A 15 0.26 27.21 18.88
N TYR A 16 -0.45 27.41 20.00
CA TYR A 16 -0.14 28.50 20.94
C TYR A 16 0.80 28.10 22.08
N GLY A 17 1.04 26.80 22.30
CA GLY A 17 1.98 26.27 23.29
C GLY A 17 1.83 26.91 24.68
N ASN A 18 2.87 27.59 25.16
CA ASN A 18 2.96 28.24 26.48
C ASN A 18 1.98 29.43 26.69
N ARG A 19 0.95 29.60 25.85
CA ARG A 19 -0.15 30.61 25.94
C ARG A 19 0.29 32.08 25.94
N GLY A 20 1.57 32.40 26.10
CA GLY A 20 2.12 33.76 26.02
C GLY A 20 1.99 34.34 24.61
N TYR A 21 2.20 33.52 23.59
CA TYR A 21 1.97 33.92 22.20
C TYR A 21 0.51 34.31 21.95
N LEU A 22 -0.44 33.51 22.46
CA LEU A 22 -1.87 33.82 22.39
C LEU A 22 -2.20 35.13 23.12
N LEU A 23 -1.65 35.32 24.33
CA LEU A 23 -1.85 36.54 25.10
C LEU A 23 -1.37 37.77 24.35
N PHE A 24 -0.17 37.74 23.76
CA PHE A 24 0.33 38.87 22.96
C PHE A 24 -0.54 39.13 21.73
N ALA A 25 -1.00 38.09 21.05
CA ALA A 25 -1.90 38.23 19.91
C ALA A 25 -3.22 38.91 20.33
N ILE A 26 -3.86 38.46 21.42
CA ILE A 26 -5.10 39.06 21.93
C ILE A 26 -4.89 40.54 22.30
N VAL A 27 -3.84 40.85 23.07
CA VAL A 27 -3.52 42.23 23.46
C VAL A 27 -3.27 43.10 22.24
N ALA A 28 -2.54 42.59 21.24
CA ALA A 28 -2.30 43.28 19.99
C ALA A 28 -3.60 43.56 19.23
N TYR A 29 -4.50 42.58 19.09
CA TYR A 29 -5.78 42.77 18.41
C TYR A 29 -6.69 43.77 19.12
N ILE A 30 -6.77 43.72 20.45
CA ILE A 30 -7.52 44.70 21.25
C ILE A 30 -6.94 46.10 21.03
N TYR A 31 -5.62 46.25 21.11
CA TYR A 31 -4.97 47.54 20.86
C TYR A 31 -5.24 48.04 19.44
N LEU A 32 -5.07 47.19 18.42
CA LEU A 32 -5.30 47.54 17.02
C LEU A 32 -6.75 47.88 16.73
N PHE A 33 -7.70 47.31 17.46
CA PHE A 33 -9.11 47.66 17.35
C PHE A 33 -9.35 49.12 17.71
N PHE A 34 -8.75 49.60 18.80
CA PHE A 34 -8.88 50.99 19.26
C PHE A 34 -7.87 51.96 18.64
N ALA A 35 -6.79 51.46 18.02
CA ALA A 35 -5.70 52.31 17.55
C ALA A 35 -6.08 53.22 16.37
N THR A 36 -6.62 52.66 15.27
CA THR A 36 -7.00 53.40 14.06
C THR A 36 -8.15 52.71 13.30
N LYS A 37 -8.84 53.44 12.41
CA LYS A 37 -9.85 52.84 11.51
C LYS A 37 -9.20 51.89 10.48
N GLU A 38 -7.98 52.20 10.07
CA GLU A 38 -7.23 51.43 9.08
C GLU A 38 -6.75 50.08 9.64
N SER A 39 -6.23 50.05 10.87
CA SER A 39 -5.84 48.81 11.56
C SER A 39 -7.02 47.86 11.73
N ARG A 40 -8.23 48.38 12.01
CA ARG A 40 -9.45 47.57 12.04
C ARG A 40 -9.74 46.92 10.70
N ARG A 41 -9.75 47.71 9.62
CA ARG A 41 -10.09 47.26 8.27
C ARG A 41 -9.06 46.29 7.69
N LYS A 42 -7.76 46.54 7.90
CA LYS A 42 -6.69 45.78 7.26
C LYS A 42 -6.21 44.57 8.06
N ILE A 43 -6.35 44.58 9.40
CA ILE A 43 -5.82 43.51 10.25
C ILE A 43 -6.92 42.87 11.08
N VAL A 44 -7.65 43.65 11.90
CA VAL A 44 -8.56 43.05 12.89
C VAL A 44 -9.73 42.32 12.23
N TYR A 45 -10.49 42.96 11.33
CA TYR A 45 -11.65 42.31 10.70
C TYR A 45 -11.26 41.09 9.84
N PRO A 46 -10.22 41.15 8.98
CA PRO A 46 -9.75 39.95 8.29
C PRO A 46 -9.28 38.85 9.24
N SER A 47 -8.61 39.18 10.34
CA SER A 47 -8.16 38.18 11.33
C SER A 47 -9.33 37.53 12.06
N VAL A 48 -10.38 38.27 12.38
CA VAL A 48 -11.61 37.72 12.99
C VAL A 48 -12.32 36.79 12.01
N LEU A 49 -12.39 37.15 10.72
CA LEU A 49 -12.94 36.27 9.70
C LEU A 49 -12.12 34.99 9.57
N LEU A 50 -10.79 35.09 9.50
CA LEU A 50 -9.90 33.94 9.43
C LEU A 50 -10.00 33.07 10.68
N ALA A 51 -10.05 33.66 11.87
CA ALA A 51 -10.27 32.94 13.12
C ALA A 51 -11.63 32.21 13.12
N PHE A 52 -12.68 32.87 12.63
CA PHE A 52 -13.99 32.23 12.48
C PHE A 52 -13.94 31.06 11.49
N LEU A 53 -13.24 31.17 10.36
CA LEU A 53 -13.14 30.07 9.39
C LEU A 53 -12.31 28.92 9.95
N VAL A 54 -11.11 29.20 10.46
CA VAL A 54 -10.14 28.20 10.91
C VAL A 54 -10.61 27.49 12.18
N LEU A 55 -11.14 28.23 13.17
CA LEU A 55 -11.52 27.67 14.48
C LEU A 55 -12.95 27.12 14.51
N ASN A 56 -13.64 27.05 13.37
CA ASN A 56 -15.02 26.55 13.31
C ASN A 56 -15.07 25.01 13.22
N PRO A 57 -15.61 24.34 14.25
CA PRO A 57 -15.65 22.88 14.33
C PRO A 57 -16.60 22.21 13.31
N ILE A 58 -17.54 22.95 12.72
CA ILE A 58 -18.35 22.48 11.60
C ILE A 58 -17.51 22.43 10.32
N LEU A 59 -16.77 23.51 10.03
CA LEU A 59 -15.89 23.55 8.86
C LEU A 59 -14.77 22.51 8.98
N TYR A 60 -14.24 22.28 10.19
CA TYR A 60 -13.33 21.18 10.43
C TYR A 60 -13.92 19.83 10.01
N LYS A 61 -15.13 19.50 10.48
CA LYS A 61 -15.76 18.20 10.20
C LYS A 61 -16.00 17.97 8.71
N TYR A 62 -16.52 18.96 8.00
CA TYR A 62 -17.04 18.79 6.64
C TYR A 62 -16.09 19.25 5.53
N VAL A 63 -15.16 20.15 5.83
CA VAL A 63 -14.26 20.76 4.83
C VAL A 63 -12.81 20.39 5.11
N TYR A 64 -12.34 20.57 6.35
CA TYR A 64 -10.90 20.48 6.65
C TYR A 64 -10.41 19.12 7.16
N SER A 65 -11.30 18.20 7.53
CA SER A 65 -10.95 16.85 8.01
C SER A 65 -10.17 16.05 6.97
N LYS A 66 -10.26 16.44 5.70
CA LYS A 66 -9.56 15.83 4.56
C LYS A 66 -8.22 16.50 4.22
N ILE A 67 -7.78 17.50 4.99
CA ILE A 67 -6.52 18.21 4.77
C ILE A 67 -5.69 18.31 6.05
N ILE A 68 -4.45 18.71 5.89
CA ILE A 68 -3.48 18.90 6.97
C ILE A 68 -3.85 20.16 7.81
N TYR A 69 -4.80 20.02 8.74
CA TYR A 69 -5.46 21.12 9.46
C TYR A 69 -4.52 22.06 10.22
N TRP A 70 -3.39 21.57 10.76
CA TRP A 70 -2.43 22.41 11.50
C TRP A 70 -1.87 23.60 10.67
N ARG A 71 -1.93 23.52 9.33
CA ARG A 71 -1.40 24.55 8.40
C ARG A 71 -2.37 25.71 8.30
N LEU A 72 -3.65 25.47 8.55
CA LEU A 72 -4.65 26.54 8.59
C LEU A 72 -4.45 27.47 9.77
N MET A 73 -3.87 26.99 10.88
CA MET A 73 -3.52 27.85 12.02
C MET A 73 -2.50 28.92 11.63
N TRP A 74 -1.65 28.66 10.64
CA TRP A 74 -0.66 29.62 10.15
C TRP A 74 -1.28 30.77 9.35
N LEU A 75 -2.55 30.64 8.91
CA LEU A 75 -3.28 31.74 8.27
C LEU A 75 -3.63 32.86 9.26
N LEU A 76 -3.66 32.58 10.57
CA LEU A 76 -3.91 33.60 11.59
C LEU A 76 -2.73 34.57 11.65
N PRO A 77 -2.90 35.87 11.33
CA PRO A 77 -1.80 36.80 11.18
C PRO A 77 -1.33 37.36 12.53
N ASN A 78 -1.24 36.50 13.55
CA ASN A 78 -0.92 36.83 14.93
C ASN A 78 0.43 37.55 15.04
N THR A 79 1.48 37.02 14.40
CA THR A 79 2.82 37.61 14.40
C THR A 79 2.81 39.01 13.75
N LEU A 80 2.10 39.18 12.64
CA LEU A 80 1.95 40.47 11.96
C LEU A 80 1.18 41.48 12.82
N ALA A 81 0.11 41.04 13.50
CA ALA A 81 -0.68 41.88 14.39
C ALA A 81 0.15 42.38 15.58
N ILE A 82 0.94 41.50 16.22
CA ILE A 82 1.84 41.86 17.32
C ILE A 82 2.90 42.88 16.86
N ALA A 83 3.55 42.63 15.73
CA ALA A 83 4.55 43.54 15.19
C ALA A 83 3.95 44.93 14.87
N TYR A 84 2.80 44.96 14.19
CA TYR A 84 2.14 46.20 13.81
C TYR A 84 1.59 46.99 15.02
N ALA A 85 1.01 46.28 16.00
CA ALA A 85 0.58 46.88 17.26
C ALA A 85 1.76 47.55 17.99
N THR A 86 2.90 46.87 18.03
CA THR A 86 4.14 47.37 18.64
C THR A 86 4.62 48.65 17.95
N VAL A 87 4.70 48.65 16.62
CA VAL A 87 5.13 49.84 15.85
C VAL A 87 4.19 51.01 16.10
N LEU A 88 2.88 50.80 16.05
CA LEU A 88 1.90 51.85 16.32
C LEU A 88 1.98 52.37 17.77
N PHE A 89 2.20 51.49 18.73
CA PHE A 89 2.36 51.84 20.15
C PHE A 89 3.60 52.72 20.37
N VAL A 90 4.73 52.34 19.79
CA VAL A 90 5.98 53.10 19.88
C VAL A 90 5.86 54.45 19.16
N ARG A 91 5.27 54.47 17.95
CA ARG A 91 5.12 55.69 17.15
C ARG A 91 4.32 56.79 17.86
N LYS A 92 3.35 56.43 18.71
CA LYS A 92 2.53 57.39 19.49
C LYS A 92 3.31 58.15 20.57
N ARG A 93 4.55 57.76 20.90
CA ARG A 93 5.37 58.44 21.93
C ARG A 93 6.07 59.66 21.34
N LYS A 94 6.13 60.77 22.10
CA LYS A 94 6.68 62.04 21.63
C LYS A 94 8.21 62.05 21.60
N HIS A 95 8.84 61.61 22.70
CA HIS A 95 10.29 61.67 22.87
C HIS A 95 10.98 60.40 22.39
N ILE A 96 12.14 60.54 21.75
CA ILE A 96 12.91 59.41 21.21
C ILE A 96 13.34 58.42 22.29
N ALA A 97 13.76 58.91 23.46
CA ALA A 97 14.12 58.05 24.59
C ALA A 97 12.95 57.14 25.02
N VAL A 98 11.74 57.69 25.09
CA VAL A 98 10.53 56.94 25.45
C VAL A 98 10.15 55.93 24.36
N LYS A 99 10.40 56.24 23.07
CA LYS A 99 10.20 55.28 21.98
C LYS A 99 11.13 54.07 22.12
N VAL A 100 12.42 54.33 22.37
CA VAL A 100 13.43 53.28 22.56
C VAL A 100 13.06 52.41 23.76
N ILE A 101 12.77 53.01 24.92
CA ILE A 101 12.38 52.28 26.13
C ILE A 101 11.13 51.43 25.88
N ALA A 102 10.08 52.01 25.28
CA ALA A 102 8.85 51.29 24.97
C ALA A 102 9.08 50.09 24.03
N PHE A 103 9.95 50.26 23.02
CA PHE A 103 10.28 49.18 22.10
C PHE A 103 11.08 48.06 22.78
N VAL A 104 12.09 48.41 23.57
CA VAL A 104 12.92 47.46 24.32
C VAL A 104 12.07 46.66 25.31
N LEU A 105 11.11 47.29 25.99
CA LEU A 105 10.20 46.59 26.91
C LEU A 105 9.31 45.56 26.20
N VAL A 106 8.76 45.91 25.03
CA VAL A 106 7.94 44.96 24.25
C VAL A 106 8.81 43.81 23.73
N LEU A 107 10.02 44.10 23.23
CA LEU A 107 10.97 43.07 22.82
C LEU A 107 11.35 42.15 23.99
N ALA A 108 11.66 42.71 25.16
CA ALA A 108 12.00 41.94 26.35
C ALA A 108 10.85 41.02 26.78
N ALA A 109 9.60 41.48 26.70
CA ALA A 109 8.42 40.66 26.98
C ALA A 109 8.27 39.50 26.00
N VAL A 110 8.48 39.74 24.70
CA VAL A 110 8.44 38.70 23.66
C VAL A 110 9.57 37.69 23.86
N VAL A 111 10.80 38.14 24.15
CA VAL A 111 11.94 37.26 24.40
C VAL A 111 11.75 36.44 25.67
N TRP A 112 11.23 37.04 26.75
CA TRP A 112 11.04 36.35 28.03
C TRP A 112 9.95 35.27 27.98
N LYS A 113 8.89 35.48 27.20
CA LYS A 113 7.79 34.51 27.03
C LYS A 113 7.89 33.63 25.80
N GLY A 114 8.80 33.96 24.88
CA GLY A 114 9.02 33.24 23.64
C GLY A 114 9.97 32.06 23.82
N THR A 115 9.90 31.11 22.91
CA THR A 115 10.87 30.02 22.76
C THR A 115 11.82 30.35 21.62
N ASN A 116 13.13 30.21 21.84
CA ASN A 116 14.10 30.37 20.77
C ASN A 116 14.07 29.13 19.87
N VAL A 117 13.68 29.33 18.61
CA VAL A 117 13.56 28.25 17.62
C VAL A 117 14.91 27.55 17.42
N TYR A 118 16.03 28.29 17.43
CA TYR A 118 17.36 27.70 17.24
C TYR A 118 17.83 26.80 18.38
N THR A 119 17.25 26.91 19.58
CA THR A 119 17.63 26.05 20.71
C THR A 119 16.59 24.98 21.02
N HIS A 120 15.31 25.23 20.72
CA HIS A 120 14.21 24.32 21.06
C HIS A 120 13.78 23.39 19.93
N SER A 121 14.06 23.70 18.66
CA SER A 121 13.58 22.87 17.54
C SER A 121 14.63 21.89 17.02
N GLY A 122 15.69 21.60 17.78
CA GLY A 122 16.79 20.74 17.33
C GLY A 122 17.54 21.29 16.11
N MET A 123 17.42 22.59 15.80
CA MET A 123 18.12 23.19 14.67
C MET A 123 19.62 23.23 14.92
N ALA A 124 20.37 22.51 14.10
CA ALA A 124 21.82 22.51 14.07
C ALA A 124 22.35 23.33 12.88
N LYS A 125 23.63 23.71 12.93
CA LYS A 125 24.30 24.28 11.75
C LYS A 125 24.32 23.23 10.65
N ALA A 126 23.89 23.60 9.45
CA ALA A 126 23.89 22.71 8.30
C ALA A 126 25.30 22.22 7.97
N SER A 127 25.43 20.91 7.75
CA SER A 127 26.67 20.23 7.32
C SER A 127 26.94 20.38 5.84
N ASN A 128 25.88 20.54 5.02
CA ASN A 128 25.95 20.66 3.56
C ASN A 128 24.91 21.65 3.01
N GLN A 129 24.98 21.92 1.70
CA GLN A 129 24.08 22.88 1.03
C GLN A 129 22.61 22.44 1.08
N GLN A 130 22.38 21.13 0.99
CA GLN A 130 21.08 20.48 1.02
C GLN A 130 20.47 20.42 2.43
N LYS A 131 21.25 20.78 3.46
CA LYS A 131 20.86 20.79 4.88
C LYS A 131 20.36 19.44 5.38
N VAL A 132 20.92 18.36 4.84
CA VAL A 132 20.68 16.98 5.32
C VAL A 132 21.77 16.57 6.29
N ASP A 133 21.54 15.51 7.07
CA ASP A 133 22.51 14.93 7.97
C ASP A 133 23.81 14.56 7.20
N ALA A 134 24.97 14.81 7.82
CA ALA A 134 26.26 14.47 7.23
C ALA A 134 26.39 12.97 6.92
N ARG A 135 25.71 12.12 7.70
CA ARG A 135 25.65 10.67 7.48
C ARG A 135 24.93 10.32 6.18
N VAL A 136 23.81 11.01 5.89
CA VAL A 136 23.06 10.82 4.64
C VAL A 136 23.91 11.20 3.45
N GLN A 137 24.59 12.35 3.52
CA GLN A 137 25.51 12.78 2.47
C GLN A 137 26.58 11.70 2.20
N GLN A 138 27.25 11.20 3.24
CA GLN A 138 28.29 10.19 3.07
C GLN A 138 27.76 8.91 2.40
N VAL A 139 26.60 8.41 2.81
CA VAL A 139 25.98 7.24 2.18
C VAL A 139 25.63 7.50 0.71
N CYS A 140 25.03 8.66 0.40
CA CYS A 140 24.69 9.03 -0.97
C CYS A 140 25.93 9.17 -1.86
N ASP A 141 26.98 9.84 -1.38
CA ASP A 141 28.22 10.06 -2.13
C ASP A 141 28.90 8.72 -2.49
N GLU A 142 28.82 7.72 -1.61
CA GLU A 142 29.36 6.38 -1.88
C GLU A 142 28.56 5.61 -2.94
N MET A 143 27.23 5.71 -2.95
CA MET A 143 26.40 5.11 -3.99
C MET A 143 26.61 5.81 -5.34
N LEU A 144 26.63 7.15 -5.35
CA LEU A 144 26.83 7.97 -6.56
C LEU A 144 28.25 7.87 -7.14
N ALA A 145 29.23 7.42 -6.34
CA ALA A 145 30.56 7.11 -6.83
C ALA A 145 30.62 5.81 -7.64
N VAL A 146 29.60 4.95 -7.50
CA VAL A 146 29.51 3.66 -8.19
C VAL A 146 28.64 3.75 -9.44
N ASP A 147 27.48 4.40 -9.33
CA ASP A 147 26.51 4.58 -10.42
C ASP A 147 26.00 6.05 -10.44
N GLU A 148 25.72 6.58 -11.64
CA GLU A 148 25.13 7.92 -11.77
C GLU A 148 23.67 7.97 -11.31
N THR A 149 22.93 6.85 -11.44
CA THR A 149 21.52 6.72 -11.08
C THR A 149 21.22 5.44 -10.28
N PRO A 150 21.81 5.26 -9.08
CA PRO A 150 21.70 4.02 -8.33
C PRO A 150 20.26 3.81 -7.83
N LYS A 151 19.78 2.57 -7.93
CA LYS A 151 18.53 2.12 -7.31
C LYS A 151 18.81 1.54 -5.92
N CYS A 152 18.10 2.05 -4.92
CA CYS A 152 18.39 1.74 -3.52
C CYS A 152 17.13 1.43 -2.68
N ILE A 153 17.22 0.33 -1.91
CA ILE A 153 16.33 0.06 -0.78
C ILE A 153 17.05 0.55 0.48
N ALA A 154 16.68 1.74 0.96
CA ALA A 154 17.37 2.40 2.07
C ALA A 154 16.59 2.31 3.38
N ALA A 155 17.30 2.18 4.50
CA ALA A 155 16.75 2.35 5.85
C ALA A 155 15.85 3.59 5.93
N LEU A 156 14.68 3.46 6.56
CA LEU A 156 13.63 4.48 6.53
C LEU A 156 14.09 5.84 7.07
N ASN A 157 15.00 5.85 8.04
CA ASN A 157 15.55 7.07 8.60
C ASN A 157 16.46 7.84 7.61
N LEU A 158 17.00 7.18 6.58
CA LEU A 158 17.75 7.80 5.49
C LEU A 158 16.86 8.20 4.32
N SER A 159 15.86 7.38 3.97
CA SER A 159 15.08 7.52 2.73
C SER A 159 14.47 8.92 2.53
N TYR A 160 14.05 9.56 3.62
CA TYR A 160 13.48 10.91 3.58
C TYR A 160 14.48 11.99 3.16
N GLU A 161 15.73 11.86 3.61
CA GLU A 161 16.78 12.85 3.37
C GLU A 161 17.59 12.55 2.11
N ILE A 162 17.71 11.28 1.68
CA ILE A 162 18.34 10.89 0.41
C ILE A 162 17.72 11.70 -0.74
N ARG A 163 16.38 11.73 -0.83
CA ARG A 163 15.67 12.47 -1.88
C ARG A 163 15.81 14.00 -1.77
N GLN A 164 16.12 14.52 -0.58
CA GLN A 164 16.44 15.94 -0.39
C GLN A 164 17.90 16.24 -0.79
N TYR A 165 18.78 15.26 -0.65
CA TYR A 165 20.18 15.36 -1.04
C TYR A 165 20.35 15.35 -2.55
N CYS A 166 19.76 14.36 -3.23
CA CYS A 166 19.92 14.12 -4.65
C CYS A 166 18.65 13.47 -5.25
N GLY A 167 18.32 13.84 -6.49
CA GLY A 167 17.20 13.27 -7.24
C GLY A 167 17.56 12.10 -8.14
N ASP A 168 18.87 11.82 -8.30
CA ASP A 168 19.40 10.79 -9.21
C ASP A 168 19.38 9.40 -8.56
N ILE A 169 19.34 9.33 -7.22
CA ILE A 169 19.19 8.07 -6.47
C ILE A 169 17.71 7.68 -6.47
N GLU A 170 17.39 6.56 -7.11
CA GLU A 170 16.04 6.01 -7.16
C GLU A 170 15.76 5.16 -5.93
N LEU A 171 14.73 5.52 -5.16
CA LEU A 171 14.34 4.82 -3.94
C LEU A 171 13.07 4.01 -4.17
N MET A 172 13.06 2.78 -3.65
CA MET A 172 11.84 1.94 -3.64
C MET A 172 10.67 2.61 -2.92
N TYR A 173 10.98 3.35 -1.86
CA TYR A 173 9.99 4.05 -1.07
C TYR A 173 10.57 5.32 -0.44
N GLY A 174 9.69 6.21 0.02
CA GLY A 174 10.07 7.42 0.73
C GLY A 174 9.01 7.84 1.74
N ARG A 175 8.70 9.14 1.79
CA ARG A 175 7.69 9.68 2.72
C ARG A 175 6.26 9.18 2.48
N ASN A 176 5.98 8.56 1.34
CA ASN A 176 4.70 7.94 1.02
C ASN A 176 4.36 6.75 1.93
N VAL A 177 5.37 6.06 2.51
CA VAL A 177 5.18 4.97 3.49
C VAL A 177 4.34 5.42 4.70
N GLU A 178 4.48 6.69 5.08
CA GLU A 178 3.75 7.27 6.23
C GLU A 178 2.38 7.86 5.84
N GLY A 179 1.93 7.63 4.59
CA GLY A 179 0.60 8.05 4.11
C GLY A 179 0.46 9.56 3.81
N TYR A 180 1.55 10.31 3.71
CA TYR A 180 1.50 11.77 3.55
C TYR A 180 1.36 12.30 2.12
N ILE A 181 1.61 11.48 1.09
CA ILE A 181 1.74 11.94 -0.31
C ILE A 181 0.80 11.17 -1.25
N ASN A 182 1.17 9.94 -1.59
CA ASN A 182 0.43 9.06 -2.49
C ASN A 182 0.26 7.69 -1.80
N VAL A 183 -0.76 6.94 -2.20
CA VAL A 183 -0.87 5.52 -1.82
C VAL A 183 0.33 4.79 -2.39
N ILE A 184 1.07 4.12 -1.50
CA ILE A 184 2.17 3.22 -1.83
C ILE A 184 1.59 1.82 -2.07
N ASP A 185 2.19 1.05 -2.97
CA ASP A 185 1.84 -0.35 -3.18
C ASP A 185 2.21 -1.21 -1.94
N ASP A 186 1.53 -2.34 -1.78
CA ASP A 186 1.70 -3.19 -0.59
C ASP A 186 3.08 -3.85 -0.50
N LEU A 187 3.73 -4.09 -1.65
CA LEU A 187 5.06 -4.68 -1.68
C LEU A 187 6.09 -3.71 -1.11
N SER A 188 6.13 -2.48 -1.63
CA SER A 188 7.03 -1.42 -1.16
C SER A 188 6.73 -1.06 0.31
N LEU A 189 5.45 -1.09 0.72
CA LEU A 189 5.07 -0.91 2.12
C LEU A 189 5.60 -2.03 3.01
N ARG A 190 5.50 -3.30 2.58
CA ARG A 190 6.06 -4.43 3.33
C ARG A 190 7.57 -4.33 3.43
N ILE A 191 8.28 -4.06 2.34
CA ILE A 191 9.75 -3.90 2.37
C ILE A 191 10.14 -2.76 3.31
N ALA A 192 9.42 -1.63 3.30
CA ALA A 192 9.64 -0.56 4.26
C ALA A 192 9.45 -1.01 5.73
N ASN A 193 8.44 -1.83 6.00
CA ASN A 193 8.20 -2.39 7.35
C ASN A 193 9.29 -3.39 7.76
N GLU A 194 9.75 -4.25 6.86
CA GLU A 194 10.88 -5.17 7.09
C GLU A 194 12.15 -4.38 7.38
N MET A 195 12.43 -3.35 6.60
CA MET A 195 13.57 -2.46 6.80
C MET A 195 13.48 -1.70 8.14
N ARG A 196 12.27 -1.46 8.67
CA ARG A 196 12.06 -0.89 10.03
C ARG A 196 12.27 -1.92 11.14
N SER A 197 12.02 -3.20 10.88
CA SER A 197 12.06 -4.28 11.87
C SER A 197 13.45 -4.41 12.51
N GLU A 198 13.48 -4.78 13.80
CA GLU A 198 14.72 -5.16 14.48
C GLU A 198 15.28 -6.49 13.91
N ASN A 199 14.38 -7.39 13.49
CA ASN A 199 14.72 -8.66 12.86
C ASN A 199 14.02 -8.74 11.49
N PRO A 200 14.59 -8.13 10.44
CA PRO A 200 14.00 -8.15 9.11
C PRO A 200 14.01 -9.55 8.49
N ASN A 201 13.03 -9.84 7.64
CA ASN A 201 13.13 -10.94 6.70
C ASN A 201 14.08 -10.54 5.55
N TYR A 202 15.38 -10.80 5.74
CA TYR A 202 16.39 -10.48 4.74
C TYR A 202 16.19 -11.22 3.42
N ASP A 203 15.73 -12.48 3.47
CA ASP A 203 15.48 -13.27 2.26
C ASP A 203 14.47 -12.56 1.35
N TYR A 204 13.38 -12.06 1.94
CA TYR A 204 12.41 -11.25 1.22
C TYR A 204 13.00 -9.94 0.68
N ILE A 205 13.76 -9.19 1.49
CA ILE A 205 14.34 -7.91 1.05
C ILE A 205 15.26 -8.11 -0.16
N PHE A 206 16.19 -9.07 -0.09
CA PHE A 206 17.19 -9.27 -1.14
C PHE A 206 16.62 -9.97 -2.38
N ALA A 207 15.62 -10.85 -2.23
CA ALA A 207 14.89 -11.38 -3.38
C ALA A 207 14.19 -10.27 -4.16
N GLN A 208 13.50 -9.36 -3.47
CA GLN A 208 12.80 -8.24 -4.10
C GLN A 208 13.78 -7.20 -4.67
N ALA A 209 14.92 -7.00 -4.01
CA ALA A 209 15.99 -6.15 -4.52
C ALA A 209 16.53 -6.69 -5.85
N MET A 210 16.84 -7.99 -5.93
CA MET A 210 17.28 -8.61 -7.19
C MET A 210 16.18 -8.50 -8.26
N ALA A 211 14.96 -8.93 -7.92
CA ALA A 211 13.86 -9.00 -8.88
C ALA A 211 13.51 -7.67 -9.54
N LYS A 212 13.62 -6.59 -8.77
CA LYS A 212 13.28 -5.23 -9.24
C LYS A 212 14.52 -4.41 -9.62
N ASN A 213 15.67 -5.07 -9.78
CA ASN A 213 16.94 -4.46 -10.20
C ASN A 213 17.37 -3.30 -9.29
N TYR A 214 17.36 -3.51 -7.98
CA TYR A 214 17.89 -2.56 -7.01
C TYR A 214 19.35 -2.86 -6.71
N ASP A 215 20.24 -1.99 -7.15
CA ASP A 215 21.69 -2.19 -7.03
C ASP A 215 22.15 -2.21 -5.57
N PHE A 216 21.52 -1.38 -4.73
CA PHE A 216 21.88 -1.19 -3.34
C PHE A 216 20.78 -1.58 -2.36
N VAL A 217 21.18 -2.25 -1.27
CA VAL A 217 20.40 -2.36 -0.03
C VAL A 217 21.20 -1.71 1.09
N VAL A 218 20.64 -0.71 1.76
CA VAL A 218 21.32 0.06 2.80
C VAL A 218 20.64 -0.13 4.13
N LEU A 219 21.34 -0.78 5.06
CA LEU A 219 20.85 -1.12 6.40
C LEU A 219 21.71 -0.47 7.47
N GLU A 220 21.14 -0.23 8.65
CA GLU A 220 21.94 0.13 9.82
C GLU A 220 23.02 -0.94 10.09
N ASP A 221 24.20 -0.52 10.53
CA ASP A 221 25.37 -1.40 10.66
C ASP A 221 25.18 -2.60 11.61
N TYR A 222 24.29 -2.46 12.60
CA TYR A 222 23.91 -3.53 13.52
C TYR A 222 23.02 -4.61 12.87
N LYS A 223 22.38 -4.32 11.72
CA LYS A 223 21.58 -5.28 10.94
C LYS A 223 22.50 -6.05 9.99
N THR A 224 23.18 -7.06 10.54
CA THR A 224 24.11 -7.90 9.79
C THR A 224 23.35 -8.97 9.01
N VAL A 225 23.61 -9.05 7.71
CA VAL A 225 22.99 -10.03 6.80
C VAL A 225 23.89 -11.26 6.68
N PRO A 226 23.36 -12.50 6.73
CA PRO A 226 24.14 -13.71 6.50
C PRO A 226 24.81 -13.74 5.11
N GLU A 227 26.06 -14.18 5.04
CA GLU A 227 26.87 -14.17 3.81
C GLU A 227 26.36 -15.15 2.75
N ASP A 228 25.83 -16.31 3.18
CA ASP A 228 25.19 -17.28 2.30
C ASP A 228 23.95 -16.70 1.60
N LEU A 229 23.15 -15.93 2.32
CA LEU A 229 21.99 -15.23 1.76
C LEU A 229 22.41 -14.14 0.77
N LEU A 230 23.43 -13.35 1.11
CA LEU A 230 23.98 -12.34 0.20
C LEU A 230 24.48 -13.00 -1.10
N ASN A 231 25.23 -14.10 -0.99
CA ASN A 231 25.73 -14.86 -2.13
C ASN A 231 24.60 -15.45 -2.99
N GLN A 232 23.53 -15.96 -2.37
CA GLN A 232 22.34 -16.45 -3.08
C GLN A 232 21.76 -15.37 -4.00
N TYR A 233 21.70 -14.12 -3.52
CA TYR A 233 21.16 -13.00 -4.30
C TYR A 233 22.21 -12.15 -5.03
N GLY A 234 23.50 -12.52 -4.97
CA GLY A 234 24.56 -11.79 -5.66
C GLY A 234 25.02 -10.48 -5.03
N TYR A 235 24.52 -10.16 -3.84
CA TYR A 235 24.94 -8.98 -3.12
C TYR A 235 26.22 -9.26 -2.34
N GLN A 236 26.99 -8.22 -2.11
CA GLN A 236 28.15 -8.25 -1.21
C GLN A 236 28.20 -6.96 -0.40
N ILE A 237 28.86 -6.98 0.75
CA ILE A 237 29.13 -5.74 1.49
C ILE A 237 30.12 -4.88 0.69
N TYR A 238 29.65 -3.75 0.17
CA TYR A 238 30.48 -2.80 -0.55
C TYR A 238 31.28 -1.93 0.42
N LYS A 239 30.59 -1.36 1.41
CA LYS A 239 31.20 -0.46 2.38
C LYS A 239 30.37 -0.33 3.65
N ASN A 240 31.05 -0.15 4.78
CA ASN A 240 30.44 0.38 5.99
C ASN A 240 30.82 1.86 6.12
N VAL A 241 29.83 2.73 6.20
CA VAL A 241 30.03 4.18 6.34
C VAL A 241 28.92 4.80 7.17
N ALA A 242 29.28 5.75 8.04
CA ALA A 242 28.31 6.56 8.79
C ALA A 242 27.28 5.77 9.66
N GLY A 243 27.61 4.55 10.05
CA GLY A 243 26.71 3.65 10.80
C GLY A 243 25.78 2.80 9.94
N TYR A 244 26.09 2.64 8.65
CA TYR A 244 25.31 1.86 7.70
C TYR A 244 26.18 0.90 6.89
N ASN A 245 25.65 -0.28 6.61
CA ASN A 245 26.19 -1.23 5.65
C ASN A 245 25.52 -0.99 4.29
N LEU A 246 26.33 -0.71 3.27
CA LEU A 246 25.90 -0.66 1.87
C LEU A 246 26.18 -2.03 1.26
N TYR A 247 25.12 -2.79 0.97
CA TYR A 247 25.21 -4.01 0.18
C TYR A 247 24.98 -3.67 -1.29
N TYR A 248 25.80 -4.21 -2.18
CA TYR A 248 25.80 -3.87 -3.60
C TYR A 248 25.84 -5.11 -4.49
N CYS A 249 25.09 -5.08 -5.58
CA CYS A 249 25.12 -6.06 -6.66
C CYS A 249 25.40 -5.37 -8.00
N ALA A 250 26.62 -5.53 -8.54
CA ALA A 250 27.07 -4.82 -9.74
C ALA A 250 26.40 -5.27 -11.05
N ASP A 251 25.87 -6.49 -11.05
CA ASP A 251 25.28 -7.15 -12.21
C ASP A 251 23.80 -7.49 -11.97
N VAL A 252 23.10 -6.74 -11.11
CA VAL A 252 21.72 -7.07 -10.70
C VAL A 252 20.78 -7.23 -11.91
N GLU A 253 20.90 -6.37 -12.92
CA GLU A 253 20.09 -6.44 -14.16
C GLU A 253 20.33 -7.70 -15.01
N GLN A 254 21.47 -8.37 -14.80
CA GLN A 254 21.82 -9.62 -15.50
C GLN A 254 21.39 -10.85 -14.71
N ARG A 255 20.98 -10.67 -13.46
CA ARG A 255 20.56 -11.76 -12.59
C ARG A 255 19.09 -12.10 -12.80
N ASP A 256 18.77 -13.34 -12.49
CA ASP A 256 17.46 -13.90 -12.66
C ASP A 256 17.19 -14.79 -11.45
N LEU A 257 16.03 -14.62 -10.82
CA LEU A 257 15.55 -15.52 -9.76
C LEU A 257 15.26 -16.93 -10.30
N GLY A 258 15.27 -17.09 -11.63
CA GLY A 258 15.11 -18.34 -12.35
C GLY A 258 13.64 -18.74 -12.48
N GLY A 259 12.73 -17.76 -12.53
CA GLY A 259 11.30 -17.99 -12.56
C GLY A 259 10.49 -16.68 -12.45
N TRP A 260 9.20 -16.82 -12.18
CA TRP A 260 8.26 -15.72 -12.01
C TRP A 260 7.94 -15.52 -10.54
N ILE A 261 7.81 -14.28 -10.11
CA ILE A 261 7.38 -13.97 -8.74
C ILE A 261 5.87 -14.00 -8.71
N VAL A 262 5.30 -14.94 -7.95
CA VAL A 262 3.87 -14.97 -7.66
C VAL A 262 3.67 -14.36 -6.29
N THR A 263 2.85 -13.31 -6.21
CA THR A 263 2.56 -12.57 -4.98
C THR A 263 1.09 -12.62 -4.64
N GLN A 264 0.75 -13.06 -3.43
CA GLN A 264 -0.59 -13.01 -2.86
C GLN A 264 -0.78 -11.71 -2.08
N TYR A 265 -1.87 -10.99 -2.36
CA TYR A 265 -2.30 -9.81 -1.62
C TYR A 265 -3.55 -10.09 -0.83
N GLY A 266 -3.74 -9.38 0.28
CA GLY A 266 -4.93 -9.51 1.10
C GLY A 266 -4.98 -8.52 2.25
N PRO A 267 -6.18 -8.26 2.80
CA PRO A 267 -6.31 -7.44 3.99
C PRO A 267 -5.70 -8.19 5.17
N ASN A 268 -4.80 -7.56 5.93
CA ASN A 268 -4.30 -8.10 7.20
C ASN A 268 -5.38 -7.96 8.30
N THR A 269 -6.55 -8.54 8.05
CA THR A 269 -7.76 -8.53 8.88
C THR A 269 -8.54 -9.85 8.65
N SER A 270 -9.71 -10.01 9.27
CA SER A 270 -10.63 -11.12 9.01
C SER A 270 -11.40 -11.00 7.70
N GLU A 271 -11.23 -9.91 6.95
CA GLU A 271 -11.87 -9.75 5.65
C GLU A 271 -11.25 -10.71 4.63
N VAL A 272 -12.07 -11.24 3.73
CA VAL A 272 -11.61 -12.06 2.63
C VAL A 272 -11.50 -11.19 1.38
N SER A 273 -10.53 -11.48 0.53
CA SER A 273 -10.32 -10.84 -0.77
C SER A 273 -9.54 -11.85 -1.61
N MET A 274 -9.42 -11.68 -2.92
CA MET A 274 -8.46 -12.45 -3.73
C MET A 274 -7.84 -11.51 -4.75
N CYS A 275 -6.52 -11.38 -4.69
CA CYS A 275 -5.73 -10.63 -5.65
C CYS A 275 -4.31 -11.18 -5.64
N TYR A 276 -3.83 -11.58 -6.80
CA TYR A 276 -2.47 -12.06 -7.00
C TYR A 276 -1.80 -11.33 -8.16
N THR A 277 -0.48 -11.16 -8.08
CA THR A 277 0.34 -10.76 -9.23
C THR A 277 1.29 -11.88 -9.61
N ILE A 278 1.60 -11.95 -10.90
CA ILE A 278 2.74 -12.71 -11.41
C ILE A 278 3.62 -11.77 -12.21
N GLU A 279 4.88 -11.67 -11.82
CA GLU A 279 5.84 -10.70 -12.35
C GLU A 279 7.04 -11.44 -12.97
N ASP A 280 7.46 -10.99 -14.15
CA ASP A 280 8.72 -11.44 -14.77
C ASP A 280 9.87 -10.48 -14.43
N LYS A 281 11.10 -10.86 -14.81
CA LYS A 281 12.30 -10.04 -14.59
C LYS A 281 12.31 -8.69 -15.32
N ASN A 282 11.45 -8.51 -16.31
CA ASN A 282 11.35 -7.29 -17.11
C ASN A 282 10.24 -6.37 -16.58
N ASN A 283 9.75 -6.61 -15.37
CA ASN A 283 8.68 -5.85 -14.72
C ASN A 283 7.30 -5.98 -15.41
N ASN A 284 7.11 -6.95 -16.31
CA ASN A 284 5.81 -7.22 -16.91
C ASN A 284 4.88 -7.91 -15.90
N LEU A 285 3.57 -7.64 -16.00
CA LEU A 285 2.61 -7.97 -14.96
C LEU A 285 1.43 -8.80 -15.47
N ILE A 286 1.18 -9.93 -14.83
CA ILE A 286 -0.12 -10.62 -14.83
C ILE A 286 -0.82 -10.31 -13.51
N ILE A 287 -2.13 -10.10 -13.54
CA ILE A 287 -2.96 -10.01 -12.34
C ILE A 287 -4.00 -11.12 -12.39
N ILE A 288 -4.14 -11.86 -11.29
CA ILE A 288 -5.24 -12.81 -11.09
C ILE A 288 -6.17 -12.22 -10.04
N ASP A 289 -7.44 -12.07 -10.42
CA ASP A 289 -8.47 -11.32 -9.69
C ASP A 289 -8.02 -9.86 -9.43
N GLY A 290 -8.65 -9.16 -8.50
CA GLY A 290 -8.40 -7.75 -8.20
C GLY A 290 -8.87 -7.35 -6.80
N GLY A 291 -9.59 -8.22 -6.11
CA GLY A 291 -10.12 -7.94 -4.78
C GLY A 291 -11.38 -7.07 -4.79
N TYR A 292 -11.82 -6.76 -3.58
CA TYR A 292 -12.92 -5.82 -3.32
C TYR A 292 -12.62 -4.39 -3.76
N GLY A 293 -13.67 -3.58 -3.97
CA GLY A 293 -13.53 -2.17 -4.38
C GLY A 293 -12.73 -1.30 -3.41
N TRP A 294 -12.67 -1.62 -2.11
CA TRP A 294 -11.81 -0.90 -1.17
C TRP A 294 -10.31 -1.06 -1.47
N TYR A 295 -9.92 -2.07 -2.26
CA TYR A 295 -8.53 -2.35 -2.65
C TYR A 295 -8.10 -1.59 -3.92
N GLU A 296 -9.03 -0.97 -4.65
CA GLU A 296 -8.81 -0.31 -5.94
C GLU A 296 -7.57 0.61 -5.95
N GLN A 297 -7.43 1.49 -4.96
CA GLN A 297 -6.30 2.43 -4.91
C GLN A 297 -4.94 1.75 -4.71
N LYS A 298 -4.90 0.63 -3.99
CA LYS A 298 -3.67 -0.17 -3.81
C LYS A 298 -3.35 -0.95 -5.08
N LEU A 299 -4.36 -1.53 -5.73
CA LEU A 299 -4.18 -2.22 -7.00
C LEU A 299 -3.70 -1.27 -8.11
N ARG A 300 -4.22 -0.04 -8.16
CA ARG A 300 -3.67 1.01 -9.05
C ARG A 300 -2.23 1.37 -8.72
N ALA A 301 -1.82 1.33 -7.46
CA ALA A 301 -0.44 1.59 -7.07
C ALA A 301 0.49 0.46 -7.52
N ILE A 302 0.05 -0.80 -7.40
CA ILE A 302 0.74 -1.99 -7.95
C ILE A 302 0.91 -1.80 -9.46
N ILE A 303 -0.18 -1.61 -10.21
CA ILE A 303 -0.13 -1.43 -11.66
C ILE A 303 0.80 -0.28 -12.08
N ARG A 304 0.84 0.82 -11.29
CA ARG A 304 1.75 1.95 -11.56
C ARG A 304 3.22 1.61 -11.32
N ALA A 305 3.52 0.71 -10.38
CA ALA A 305 4.87 0.18 -10.19
C ALA A 305 5.32 -0.72 -11.36
N HIS A 306 4.36 -1.17 -12.17
CA HIS A 306 4.53 -1.92 -13.41
C HIS A 306 4.26 -1.07 -14.65
N ASP A 307 4.73 0.18 -14.63
CA ASP A 307 4.66 1.11 -15.76
C ASP A 307 3.25 1.40 -16.30
N ASN A 308 2.23 1.23 -15.44
CA ASN A 308 0.81 1.26 -15.77
C ASN A 308 0.37 0.24 -16.83
N HIS A 309 1.06 -0.90 -16.92
CA HIS A 309 0.80 -1.93 -17.92
C HIS A 309 0.48 -3.28 -17.28
N VAL A 310 -0.55 -3.95 -17.80
CA VAL A 310 -0.97 -5.30 -17.41
C VAL A 310 -1.02 -6.16 -18.67
N THR A 311 -0.13 -7.15 -18.76
CA THR A 311 -0.06 -8.06 -19.91
C THR A 311 -1.26 -9.01 -19.97
N ALA A 312 -1.67 -9.56 -18.83
CA ALA A 312 -2.90 -10.34 -18.76
C ALA A 312 -3.60 -10.11 -17.42
N TRP A 313 -4.91 -9.90 -17.46
CA TRP A 313 -5.76 -9.84 -16.28
C TRP A 313 -6.74 -11.01 -16.30
N ILE A 314 -6.52 -11.98 -15.41
CA ILE A 314 -7.34 -13.20 -15.31
C ILE A 314 -8.34 -12.98 -14.18
N VAL A 315 -9.62 -12.89 -14.47
CA VAL A 315 -10.66 -12.70 -13.45
C VAL A 315 -11.44 -13.99 -13.29
N THR A 316 -11.26 -14.62 -12.12
CA THR A 316 -11.65 -16.01 -11.90
C THR A 316 -13.07 -16.19 -11.40
N SER A 317 -13.72 -15.13 -10.93
CA SER A 317 -15.07 -15.21 -10.36
C SER A 317 -15.78 -13.86 -10.48
N PRO A 318 -17.10 -13.82 -10.79
CA PRO A 318 -17.90 -12.59 -10.81
C PRO A 318 -18.29 -12.15 -9.40
N ILE A 319 -17.53 -12.54 -8.37
CA ILE A 319 -17.77 -12.20 -6.97
C ILE A 319 -17.01 -10.93 -6.60
N ASP A 320 -17.65 -10.13 -5.76
CA ASP A 320 -17.19 -8.83 -5.28
C ASP A 320 -15.75 -8.88 -4.70
N SER A 321 -15.44 -9.93 -3.92
CA SER A 321 -14.12 -10.16 -3.33
C SER A 321 -13.00 -10.48 -4.33
N ASN A 322 -13.34 -10.66 -5.62
CA ASN A 322 -12.40 -11.01 -6.68
C ASN A 322 -12.35 -9.91 -7.73
N ALA A 323 -13.49 -9.38 -8.17
CA ALA A 323 -13.55 -8.60 -9.40
C ALA A 323 -13.88 -7.11 -9.19
N HIS A 324 -14.18 -6.64 -7.97
CA HIS A 324 -14.72 -5.30 -7.83
C HIS A 324 -13.71 -4.21 -8.15
N ALA A 325 -12.51 -4.26 -7.59
CA ALA A 325 -11.47 -3.31 -7.96
C ALA A 325 -11.14 -3.35 -9.46
N PHE A 326 -11.21 -4.53 -10.08
CA PHE A 326 -11.06 -4.69 -11.52
C PHE A 326 -12.14 -3.93 -12.29
N CYS A 327 -13.41 -4.08 -11.93
CA CYS A 327 -14.51 -3.36 -12.58
C CYS A 327 -14.39 -1.83 -12.43
N GLU A 328 -14.04 -1.34 -11.24
CA GLU A 328 -13.81 0.09 -10.99
C GLU A 328 -12.66 0.63 -11.86
N ILE A 329 -11.57 -0.13 -12.00
CA ILE A 329 -10.44 0.23 -12.86
C ILE A 329 -10.81 0.20 -14.35
N LEU A 330 -11.60 -0.76 -14.81
CA LEU A 330 -12.03 -0.77 -16.22
C LEU A 330 -12.95 0.40 -16.57
N GLN A 331 -13.81 0.81 -15.63
CA GLN A 331 -14.71 1.96 -15.80
C GLN A 331 -13.94 3.30 -15.86
N ASP A 332 -12.83 3.42 -15.13
CA ASP A 332 -11.89 4.55 -15.24
C ASP A 332 -10.44 4.06 -15.20
N LYS A 333 -9.88 3.81 -16.40
CA LYS A 333 -8.53 3.24 -16.52
C LYS A 333 -7.42 4.20 -16.10
N GLN A 334 -7.63 5.51 -16.10
CA GLN A 334 -6.61 6.51 -15.70
C GLN A 334 -5.23 6.32 -16.37
N GLY A 335 -5.20 5.87 -17.63
CA GLY A 335 -3.98 5.60 -18.39
C GLY A 335 -3.41 4.19 -18.23
N ILE A 336 -4.03 3.34 -17.41
CA ILE A 336 -3.71 1.91 -17.32
C ILE A 336 -4.00 1.21 -18.65
N GLN A 337 -3.00 0.49 -19.14
CA GLN A 337 -3.08 -0.35 -20.33
C GLN A 337 -3.22 -1.81 -19.91
N ILE A 338 -4.19 -2.51 -20.49
CA ILE A 338 -4.45 -3.93 -20.25
C ILE A 338 -4.46 -4.60 -21.62
N ASP A 339 -3.56 -5.54 -21.87
CA ASP A 339 -3.46 -6.16 -23.20
C ASP A 339 -4.56 -7.20 -23.39
N GLN A 340 -4.68 -8.15 -22.47
CA GLN A 340 -5.67 -9.23 -22.54
C GLN A 340 -6.40 -9.41 -21.21
N ILE A 341 -7.70 -9.68 -21.28
CA ILE A 341 -8.52 -10.10 -20.14
C ILE A 341 -8.96 -11.54 -20.39
N TYR A 342 -8.84 -12.41 -19.39
CA TYR A 342 -9.31 -13.80 -19.44
C TYR A 342 -10.34 -14.03 -18.34
N THR A 343 -11.52 -14.52 -18.71
CA THR A 343 -12.60 -14.77 -17.74
C THR A 343 -13.65 -15.74 -18.29
N MET A 344 -14.66 -16.10 -17.51
CA MET A 344 -15.74 -16.99 -17.96
C MET A 344 -16.86 -16.18 -18.61
N HIS A 345 -17.59 -16.78 -19.54
CA HIS A 345 -18.78 -16.16 -20.12
C HIS A 345 -20.03 -16.56 -19.33
N ILE A 346 -20.74 -15.58 -18.78
CA ILE A 346 -22.03 -15.78 -18.11
C ILE A 346 -23.14 -15.38 -19.07
N ASN A 347 -23.82 -16.37 -19.65
CA ASN A 347 -24.91 -16.14 -20.58
C ASN A 347 -26.19 -15.67 -19.87
N ASP A 348 -27.19 -15.20 -20.64
CA ASP A 348 -28.44 -14.67 -20.09
C ASP A 348 -29.24 -15.70 -19.29
N GLU A 349 -29.19 -16.98 -19.65
CA GLU A 349 -29.89 -18.06 -18.95
C GLU A 349 -29.22 -18.40 -17.61
N GLN A 350 -27.89 -18.50 -17.60
CA GLN A 350 -27.08 -18.66 -16.38
C GLN A 350 -27.31 -17.48 -15.44
N TYR A 351 -27.29 -16.25 -15.95
CA TYR A 351 -27.56 -15.06 -15.16
C TYR A 351 -28.99 -15.04 -14.60
N ALA A 352 -30.00 -15.39 -15.40
CA ALA A 352 -31.37 -15.48 -14.93
C ALA A 352 -31.58 -16.57 -13.87
N THR A 353 -30.90 -17.71 -14.01
CA THR A 353 -30.89 -18.79 -13.03
C THR A 353 -30.23 -18.35 -11.72
N TYR A 354 -29.06 -17.70 -11.82
CA TYR A 354 -28.39 -17.10 -10.67
C TYR A 354 -29.32 -16.13 -9.93
N LEU A 355 -29.97 -15.18 -10.63
CA LEU A 355 -30.90 -14.24 -10.01
C LEU A 355 -32.08 -14.92 -9.29
N ARG A 356 -32.58 -16.04 -9.85
CA ARG A 356 -33.69 -16.80 -9.27
C ARG A 356 -33.27 -17.51 -7.99
N ASP A 357 -32.07 -18.10 -7.98
CA ASP A 357 -31.60 -18.97 -6.90
C ASP A 357 -30.75 -18.23 -5.86
N ALA A 358 -30.46 -16.94 -6.12
CA ALA A 358 -29.64 -16.08 -5.31
C ALA A 358 -30.09 -16.03 -3.84
N LYS A 359 -29.12 -16.14 -2.93
CA LYS A 359 -29.28 -16.01 -1.49
C LYS A 359 -29.21 -14.54 -1.09
N GLU A 360 -29.83 -14.20 0.04
CA GLU A 360 -29.92 -12.80 0.54
C GLU A 360 -28.55 -12.11 0.76
N TRP A 361 -27.48 -12.89 0.95
CA TRP A 361 -26.12 -12.38 1.15
C TRP A 361 -25.33 -12.21 -0.16
N GLN A 362 -25.86 -12.65 -1.30
CA GLN A 362 -25.22 -12.54 -2.61
C GLN A 362 -25.49 -11.17 -3.23
N ASN A 363 -24.47 -10.59 -3.86
CA ASN A 363 -24.57 -9.28 -4.50
C ASN A 363 -24.90 -9.44 -5.98
N THR A 364 -26.20 -9.56 -6.30
CA THR A 364 -26.67 -9.73 -7.67
C THR A 364 -26.36 -8.54 -8.57
N ASP A 365 -26.40 -7.32 -8.01
CA ASP A 365 -26.11 -6.08 -8.74
C ASP A 365 -24.64 -6.05 -9.22
N PHE A 366 -23.74 -6.65 -8.43
CA PHE A 366 -22.33 -6.75 -8.81
C PHE A 366 -22.11 -7.66 -10.02
N VAL A 367 -22.78 -8.82 -10.07
CA VAL A 367 -22.68 -9.73 -11.23
C VAL A 367 -23.18 -9.05 -12.50
N GLN A 368 -24.23 -8.23 -12.40
CA GLN A 368 -24.67 -7.40 -13.52
C GLN A 368 -23.58 -6.40 -13.95
N MET A 369 -23.03 -5.64 -13.00
CA MET A 369 -21.97 -4.67 -13.27
C MET A 369 -20.75 -5.34 -13.93
N PHE A 370 -20.38 -6.53 -13.47
CA PHE A 370 -19.28 -7.31 -14.04
C PHE A 370 -19.52 -7.61 -15.53
N ARG A 371 -20.70 -8.15 -15.87
CA ARG A 371 -21.10 -8.44 -17.27
C ARG A 371 -21.10 -7.18 -18.13
N GLU A 372 -21.77 -6.11 -17.67
CA GLU A 372 -21.86 -4.83 -18.40
C GLU A 372 -20.50 -4.13 -18.57
N THR A 373 -19.57 -4.35 -17.64
CA THR A 373 -18.21 -3.81 -17.73
C THR A 373 -17.42 -4.54 -18.80
N LEU A 374 -17.49 -5.87 -18.85
CA LEU A 374 -16.79 -6.68 -19.85
C LEU A 374 -17.33 -6.49 -21.27
N GLU A 375 -18.64 -6.27 -21.43
CA GLU A 375 -19.26 -5.99 -22.75
C GLU A 375 -18.68 -4.75 -23.46
N LYS A 376 -18.08 -3.82 -22.71
CA LYS A 376 -17.46 -2.60 -23.24
C LYS A 376 -16.02 -2.79 -23.71
N GLU A 377 -15.40 -3.91 -23.34
CA GLU A 377 -14.01 -4.20 -23.64
C GLU A 377 -13.90 -5.10 -24.88
N THR A 378 -12.90 -4.85 -25.72
CA THR A 378 -12.69 -5.59 -26.98
C THR A 378 -11.61 -6.68 -26.87
N ASN A 379 -10.89 -6.72 -25.76
CA ASN A 379 -9.76 -7.61 -25.48
C ASN A 379 -10.10 -8.67 -24.41
N VAL A 380 -11.37 -9.06 -24.33
CA VAL A 380 -11.85 -10.11 -23.42
C VAL A 380 -11.86 -11.44 -24.13
N ASN A 381 -11.22 -12.43 -23.51
CA ASN A 381 -11.18 -13.81 -23.95
C ASN A 381 -11.98 -14.65 -22.95
N TYR A 382 -13.12 -15.17 -23.41
CA TYR A 382 -13.96 -16.03 -22.61
C TYR A 382 -13.46 -17.47 -22.67
N VAL A 383 -12.88 -17.95 -21.58
CA VAL A 383 -12.30 -19.30 -21.49
C VAL A 383 -13.32 -20.33 -21.00
N LYS A 384 -13.11 -21.57 -21.42
CA LYS A 384 -13.90 -22.75 -21.05
C LYS A 384 -12.99 -23.84 -20.48
N GLU A 385 -13.60 -24.85 -19.89
CA GLU A 385 -12.88 -26.08 -19.53
C GLU A 385 -12.05 -26.59 -20.72
N ASP A 386 -10.85 -27.05 -20.42
CA ASP A 386 -9.84 -27.53 -21.37
C ASP A 386 -9.22 -26.48 -22.31
N ASP A 387 -9.62 -25.21 -22.27
CA ASP A 387 -8.89 -24.16 -22.98
C ASP A 387 -7.47 -24.01 -22.42
N GLN A 388 -6.56 -23.54 -23.28
CA GLN A 388 -5.18 -23.22 -22.92
C GLN A 388 -4.78 -21.88 -23.54
N PHE A 389 -4.08 -21.07 -22.75
CA PHE A 389 -3.51 -19.80 -23.22
C PHE A 389 -2.13 -19.56 -22.59
N GLU A 390 -1.37 -18.64 -23.18
CA GLU A 390 -0.03 -18.27 -22.69
C GLU A 390 0.00 -16.79 -22.33
N ALA A 391 0.66 -16.46 -21.22
CA ALA A 391 0.95 -15.09 -20.82
C ALA A 391 2.29 -15.05 -20.08
N LEU A 392 3.15 -14.07 -20.41
CA LEU A 392 4.53 -13.96 -19.88
C LEU A 392 5.38 -15.23 -19.96
N GLY A 393 5.14 -16.08 -20.96
CA GLY A 393 5.83 -17.37 -21.11
C GLY A 393 5.34 -18.48 -20.18
N LEU A 394 4.31 -18.22 -19.36
CA LEU A 394 3.60 -19.22 -18.57
C LEU A 394 2.45 -19.79 -19.38
N SER A 395 2.24 -21.11 -19.28
CA SER A 395 1.08 -21.78 -19.87
C SER A 395 -0.03 -21.95 -18.83
N PHE A 396 -1.21 -21.43 -19.14
CA PHE A 396 -2.41 -21.55 -18.32
C PHE A 396 -3.33 -22.60 -18.95
N LYS A 397 -3.61 -23.68 -18.22
CA LYS A 397 -4.57 -24.71 -18.61
C LYS A 397 -5.82 -24.57 -17.74
N VAL A 398 -6.96 -24.29 -18.37
CA VAL A 398 -8.24 -24.20 -17.67
C VAL A 398 -8.73 -25.61 -17.36
N LEU A 399 -8.91 -25.88 -16.07
CA LEU A 399 -9.40 -27.16 -15.56
C LEU A 399 -10.91 -27.15 -15.32
N HIS A 400 -11.49 -25.97 -15.12
CA HIS A 400 -12.92 -25.76 -14.93
C HIS A 400 -13.29 -24.30 -15.22
N ALA A 401 -14.50 -24.08 -15.73
CA ALA A 401 -15.16 -22.78 -15.85
C ALA A 401 -16.69 -23.00 -15.89
N TRP A 402 -17.49 -21.96 -15.65
CA TRP A 402 -18.96 -22.09 -15.62
C TRP A 402 -19.54 -22.72 -16.90
N ASP A 403 -20.17 -23.88 -16.74
CA ASP A 403 -20.78 -24.69 -17.78
C ASP A 403 -22.09 -25.36 -17.33
N ASP A 404 -22.66 -26.21 -18.19
CA ASP A 404 -23.93 -26.90 -17.93
C ASP A 404 -23.84 -27.86 -16.72
N GLU A 405 -22.65 -28.39 -16.39
CA GLU A 405 -22.44 -29.28 -15.24
C GLU A 405 -22.43 -28.49 -13.93
N THR A 406 -21.84 -27.29 -13.95
CA THR A 406 -21.98 -26.32 -12.86
C THR A 406 -23.45 -26.03 -12.56
N ASP A 407 -24.25 -25.85 -13.60
CA ASP A 407 -25.69 -25.60 -13.48
C ASP A 407 -26.44 -26.82 -12.92
N ALA A 408 -26.00 -28.04 -13.27
CA ALA A 408 -26.58 -29.30 -12.78
C ALA A 408 -26.35 -29.56 -11.28
N ILE A 409 -25.26 -29.05 -10.70
CA ILE A 409 -25.00 -29.11 -9.25
C ILE A 409 -26.07 -28.29 -8.48
N GLY A 410 -26.51 -27.17 -9.05
CA GLY A 410 -27.64 -26.38 -8.53
C GLY A 410 -27.39 -25.67 -7.20
N GLU A 411 -26.15 -25.70 -6.68
CA GLU A 411 -25.76 -25.04 -5.44
C GLU A 411 -24.50 -24.19 -5.65
N TYR A 412 -24.51 -22.99 -5.06
CA TYR A 412 -23.39 -22.03 -5.09
C TYR A 412 -22.88 -21.73 -6.52
N GLN A 413 -23.78 -21.55 -7.50
CA GLN A 413 -23.38 -21.46 -8.92
C GLN A 413 -22.36 -20.34 -9.20
N GLU A 414 -22.46 -19.18 -8.54
CA GLU A 414 -21.47 -18.09 -8.69
C GLU A 414 -20.06 -18.45 -8.17
N TYR A 415 -19.96 -19.35 -7.20
CA TYR A 415 -18.71 -19.86 -6.64
C TYR A 415 -18.18 -20.99 -7.52
N ASN A 416 -19.04 -21.98 -7.79
CA ASN A 416 -18.71 -23.15 -8.59
C ASN A 416 -18.50 -22.83 -10.07
N GLY A 417 -19.05 -21.72 -10.59
CA GLY A 417 -18.75 -21.22 -11.93
C GLY A 417 -17.40 -20.52 -12.07
N SER A 418 -16.61 -20.48 -10.99
CA SER A 418 -15.30 -19.82 -11.01
C SER A 418 -14.28 -20.62 -11.81
N ILE A 419 -13.32 -19.91 -12.43
CA ILE A 419 -12.27 -20.54 -13.22
C ILE A 419 -11.26 -21.21 -12.28
N CYS A 420 -11.06 -22.51 -12.48
CA CYS A 420 -9.92 -23.24 -11.93
C CYS A 420 -8.89 -23.44 -13.05
N PHE A 421 -7.62 -23.18 -12.78
CA PHE A 421 -6.57 -23.40 -13.77
C PHE A 421 -5.25 -23.84 -13.17
N ARG A 422 -4.46 -24.50 -14.00
CA ARG A 422 -3.06 -24.84 -13.72
C ARG A 422 -2.14 -23.90 -14.48
N ILE A 423 -1.22 -23.29 -13.77
CA ILE A 423 -0.12 -22.47 -14.30
C ILE A 423 1.11 -23.36 -14.40
N GLN A 424 1.66 -23.49 -15.60
CA GLN A 424 2.90 -24.23 -15.85
C GLN A 424 4.02 -23.24 -16.19
N ALA A 425 5.07 -23.28 -15.39
CA ALA A 425 6.35 -22.62 -15.64
C ALA A 425 7.35 -23.61 -16.28
N ASN A 426 8.66 -23.38 -16.18
CA ASN A 426 9.63 -24.24 -16.86
C ASN A 426 9.81 -25.60 -16.16
N GLN A 427 9.73 -25.61 -14.83
CA GLN A 427 10.02 -26.77 -13.98
C GLN A 427 8.88 -27.06 -13.01
N GLU A 428 8.21 -26.02 -12.55
CA GLU A 428 7.24 -26.07 -11.48
C GLU A 428 5.85 -25.68 -12.00
N SER A 429 4.83 -25.99 -11.20
CA SER A 429 3.45 -25.63 -11.52
C SER A 429 2.66 -25.17 -10.31
N MET A 430 1.67 -24.32 -10.56
CA MET A 430 0.74 -23.83 -9.55
C MET A 430 -0.69 -24.18 -9.93
N LEU A 431 -1.46 -24.70 -8.98
CA LEU A 431 -2.89 -24.92 -9.12
C LEU A 431 -3.65 -23.76 -8.46
N TYR A 432 -4.47 -23.05 -9.22
CA TYR A 432 -5.32 -21.96 -8.73
C TYR A 432 -6.77 -22.40 -8.72
N LEU A 433 -7.32 -22.69 -7.54
CA LEU A 433 -8.66 -23.27 -7.37
C LEU A 433 -9.77 -22.21 -7.36
N SER A 434 -9.44 -20.93 -7.19
CA SER A 434 -10.38 -19.82 -7.11
C SER A 434 -11.44 -20.06 -6.01
N LYS A 435 -12.73 -19.91 -6.32
CA LYS A 435 -13.87 -19.99 -5.39
C LYS A 435 -14.67 -21.27 -5.48
N ILE A 436 -14.23 -22.26 -6.26
CA ILE A 436 -14.93 -23.55 -6.33
C ILE A 436 -15.14 -24.11 -4.92
N THR A 437 -16.21 -24.87 -4.71
CA THR A 437 -16.56 -25.44 -3.41
C THR A 437 -16.51 -26.96 -3.43
N HIS A 438 -16.51 -27.59 -2.26
CA HIS A 438 -16.50 -29.06 -2.13
C HIS A 438 -17.46 -29.82 -3.05
N PRO A 439 -18.72 -29.37 -3.33
CA PRO A 439 -19.59 -30.02 -4.31
C PRO A 439 -18.99 -30.29 -5.69
N LEU A 440 -17.96 -29.55 -6.13
CA LEU A 440 -17.26 -29.77 -7.39
C LEU A 440 -16.09 -30.77 -7.31
N GLU A 441 -15.73 -31.24 -6.12
CA GLU A 441 -14.49 -32.01 -5.90
C GLU A 441 -14.41 -33.26 -6.78
N ASP A 442 -15.42 -34.13 -6.70
CA ASP A 442 -15.46 -35.39 -7.47
C ASP A 442 -15.33 -35.11 -8.97
N HIS A 443 -16.02 -34.07 -9.44
CA HIS A 443 -16.00 -33.66 -10.84
C HIS A 443 -14.60 -33.24 -11.31
N ILE A 444 -13.94 -32.39 -10.54
CA ILE A 444 -12.58 -31.91 -10.82
C ILE A 444 -11.61 -33.10 -10.82
N ILE A 445 -11.74 -34.02 -9.86
CA ILE A 445 -10.88 -35.21 -9.76
C ILE A 445 -11.09 -36.12 -10.97
N GLU A 446 -12.33 -36.49 -11.27
CA GLU A 446 -12.65 -37.45 -12.34
C GLU A 446 -12.12 -36.99 -13.71
N LYS A 447 -12.23 -35.70 -14.01
CA LYS A 447 -11.80 -35.15 -15.31
C LYS A 447 -10.32 -34.78 -15.38
N ASN A 448 -9.72 -34.39 -14.26
CA ASN A 448 -8.40 -33.75 -14.27
C ASN A 448 -7.35 -34.46 -13.40
N TYR A 449 -7.61 -35.67 -12.91
CA TYR A 449 -6.72 -36.41 -12.00
C TYR A 449 -5.22 -36.31 -12.34
N ASP A 450 -4.86 -36.54 -13.61
CA ASP A 450 -3.49 -36.53 -14.11
C ASP A 450 -2.86 -35.13 -14.18
N LYS A 451 -3.67 -34.08 -14.08
CA LYS A 451 -3.29 -32.67 -14.12
C LYS A 451 -3.30 -31.99 -12.74
N LEU A 452 -3.78 -32.66 -11.69
CA LEU A 452 -3.93 -32.04 -10.35
C LEU A 452 -2.61 -31.90 -9.58
N ASN A 453 -1.59 -32.70 -9.89
CA ASN A 453 -0.29 -32.54 -9.24
C ASN A 453 0.33 -31.18 -9.56
N ALA A 454 0.70 -30.44 -8.51
CA ALA A 454 1.30 -29.13 -8.62
C ALA A 454 2.22 -28.84 -7.42
N ASP A 455 3.25 -28.03 -7.64
CA ASP A 455 4.17 -27.59 -6.59
C ASP A 455 3.51 -26.61 -5.61
N TYR A 456 2.68 -25.71 -6.14
CA TYR A 456 2.00 -24.68 -5.36
C TYR A 456 0.50 -24.83 -5.53
N VAL A 457 -0.28 -24.54 -4.50
CA VAL A 457 -1.75 -24.49 -4.61
C VAL A 457 -2.32 -23.30 -3.87
N GLN A 458 -3.25 -22.60 -4.50
CA GLN A 458 -4.13 -21.66 -3.81
C GLN A 458 -5.34 -22.44 -3.29
N ALA A 459 -5.53 -22.44 -1.96
CA ALA A 459 -6.63 -23.13 -1.30
C ALA A 459 -7.95 -22.45 -1.64
N ASN A 460 -8.92 -23.22 -2.13
CA ASN A 460 -10.15 -22.71 -2.67
C ASN A 460 -10.95 -21.84 -1.68
N ASN A 461 -11.66 -20.85 -2.22
CA ASN A 461 -12.69 -20.05 -1.58
C ASN A 461 -12.26 -19.41 -0.25
N ASN A 462 -11.07 -18.81 -0.21
CA ASN A 462 -10.50 -18.21 1.01
C ASN A 462 -10.36 -19.22 2.16
N GLY A 463 -10.18 -20.49 1.83
CA GLY A 463 -10.18 -21.57 2.79
C GLY A 463 -11.57 -21.96 3.33
N ARG A 464 -12.69 -21.45 2.81
CA ARG A 464 -14.04 -21.85 3.27
C ARG A 464 -14.68 -22.87 2.32
N TRP A 465 -15.45 -23.82 2.85
CA TRP A 465 -16.06 -24.90 2.05
C TRP A 465 -15.05 -25.59 1.10
N THR A 466 -13.90 -25.87 1.70
CA THR A 466 -12.69 -26.36 1.02
C THR A 466 -12.83 -27.78 0.50
N LEU A 467 -11.99 -28.09 -0.48
CA LEU A 467 -11.77 -29.45 -0.94
C LEU A 467 -11.14 -30.30 0.17
N SER A 468 -11.30 -31.61 0.08
CA SER A 468 -10.93 -32.56 1.12
C SER A 468 -9.42 -32.70 1.29
N ALA A 469 -9.02 -33.28 2.43
CA ALA A 469 -7.66 -33.73 2.67
C ALA A 469 -7.13 -34.66 1.56
N GLU A 470 -7.98 -35.52 1.00
CA GLU A 470 -7.61 -36.44 -0.08
C GLU A 470 -7.24 -35.65 -1.35
N PHE A 471 -7.96 -34.58 -1.65
CA PHE A 471 -7.64 -33.67 -2.74
C PHE A 471 -6.23 -33.07 -2.57
N TYR A 472 -5.92 -32.49 -1.41
CA TYR A 472 -4.59 -31.91 -1.17
C TYR A 472 -3.47 -32.97 -1.18
N ASN A 473 -3.75 -34.20 -0.77
CA ASN A 473 -2.82 -35.32 -0.89
C ASN A 473 -2.54 -35.69 -2.36
N MET A 474 -3.54 -35.62 -3.25
CA MET A 474 -3.37 -35.84 -4.68
C MET A 474 -2.58 -34.71 -5.36
N VAL A 475 -2.85 -33.46 -4.98
CA VAL A 475 -2.07 -32.31 -5.48
C VAL A 475 -0.61 -32.43 -5.04
N SER A 476 -0.37 -32.89 -3.80
CA SER A 476 0.96 -33.03 -3.19
C SER A 476 1.80 -31.74 -3.28
N PRO A 477 1.25 -30.57 -2.85
CA PRO A 477 1.94 -29.30 -2.95
C PRO A 477 3.14 -29.25 -2.00
N LYS A 478 4.16 -28.46 -2.33
CA LYS A 478 5.23 -28.07 -1.40
C LYS A 478 4.97 -26.72 -0.72
N TYR A 479 3.94 -25.98 -1.13
CA TYR A 479 3.53 -24.71 -0.52
C TYR A 479 2.05 -24.43 -0.83
N VAL A 480 1.33 -23.88 0.15
CA VAL A 480 -0.10 -23.55 0.02
C VAL A 480 -0.34 -22.07 0.27
N PHE A 481 -1.07 -21.39 -0.61
CA PHE A 481 -1.62 -20.06 -0.31
C PHE A 481 -3.03 -20.22 0.27
N MET A 482 -3.30 -19.59 1.41
CA MET A 482 -4.64 -19.47 1.98
C MET A 482 -5.04 -18.01 2.00
N ASP A 483 -6.11 -17.65 1.28
CA ASP A 483 -6.60 -16.27 1.15
C ASP A 483 -7.41 -15.81 2.38
N CYS A 484 -6.87 -16.03 3.58
CA CYS A 484 -7.50 -15.69 4.85
C CYS A 484 -6.46 -15.45 5.94
N SER A 485 -6.89 -14.85 7.05
CA SER A 485 -6.07 -14.66 8.25
C SER A 485 -6.17 -15.81 9.24
N ILE A 486 -5.22 -15.89 10.18
CA ILE A 486 -5.24 -16.87 11.27
C ILE A 486 -6.47 -16.72 12.16
N GLU A 487 -7.01 -15.50 12.28
CA GLU A 487 -8.27 -15.24 12.97
C GLU A 487 -9.42 -16.00 12.29
N THR A 488 -9.45 -16.00 10.96
CA THR A 488 -10.45 -16.74 10.18
C THR A 488 -10.29 -18.25 10.38
N VAL A 489 -9.04 -18.75 10.31
CA VAL A 489 -8.71 -20.17 10.55
C VAL A 489 -9.17 -20.64 11.92
N ASN A 490 -8.97 -19.83 12.96
CA ASN A 490 -9.38 -20.18 14.32
C ASN A 490 -10.90 -20.10 14.53
N ALA A 491 -11.62 -19.35 13.70
CA ALA A 491 -13.08 -19.18 13.82
C ALA A 491 -13.87 -20.31 13.12
N ASP A 492 -13.25 -21.03 12.19
CA ASP A 492 -13.89 -22.08 11.40
C ASP A 492 -13.14 -23.41 11.58
N GLU A 493 -13.53 -24.14 12.64
CA GLU A 493 -12.91 -25.41 13.01
C GLU A 493 -13.39 -26.60 12.15
N GLU A 494 -14.28 -26.40 11.18
CA GLU A 494 -14.82 -27.50 10.37
C GLU A 494 -13.71 -28.21 9.57
N GLU A 495 -13.85 -29.52 9.38
CA GLU A 495 -12.88 -30.33 8.61
C GLU A 495 -12.75 -29.86 7.15
N LYS A 496 -13.85 -29.35 6.59
CA LYS A 496 -13.92 -28.72 5.25
C LYS A 496 -13.97 -27.18 5.33
N GLY A 497 -13.61 -26.63 6.48
CA GLY A 497 -13.39 -25.19 6.71
C GLY A 497 -11.90 -24.85 6.72
N CYS A 498 -11.56 -23.57 6.92
CA CYS A 498 -10.17 -23.13 6.81
C CYS A 498 -9.30 -23.69 7.92
N GLY A 499 -9.87 -23.92 9.12
CA GLY A 499 -9.20 -24.64 10.20
C GLY A 499 -8.84 -26.09 9.85
N GLY A 500 -9.72 -26.79 9.13
CA GLY A 500 -9.50 -28.16 8.67
C GLY A 500 -8.30 -28.26 7.72
N VAL A 501 -8.32 -27.48 6.64
CA VAL A 501 -7.21 -27.43 5.66
C VAL A 501 -5.92 -26.99 6.31
N TYR A 502 -5.95 -25.93 7.13
CA TYR A 502 -4.75 -25.45 7.81
C TYR A 502 -4.09 -26.54 8.66
N ARG A 503 -4.87 -27.27 9.48
CA ARG A 503 -4.35 -28.36 10.31
C ARG A 503 -3.85 -29.53 9.48
N TYR A 504 -4.53 -29.87 8.39
CA TYR A 504 -4.09 -30.94 7.51
C TYR A 504 -2.78 -30.60 6.81
N VAL A 505 -2.69 -29.42 6.21
CA VAL A 505 -1.51 -28.95 5.47
C VAL A 505 -0.31 -28.78 6.41
N THR A 506 -0.47 -28.14 7.56
CA THR A 506 0.65 -27.91 8.51
C THR A 506 1.01 -29.15 9.32
N GLY A 507 0.03 -29.98 9.69
CA GLY A 507 0.24 -31.13 10.58
C GLY A 507 0.57 -32.43 9.87
N ILE A 508 -0.11 -32.71 8.75
CA ILE A 508 0.02 -33.96 8.00
C ILE A 508 0.98 -33.80 6.82
N LEU A 509 0.72 -32.84 5.93
CA LEU A 509 1.61 -32.60 4.78
C LEU A 509 2.92 -31.91 5.19
N GLN A 510 2.91 -31.16 6.30
CA GLN A 510 4.04 -30.41 6.84
C GLN A 510 4.64 -29.41 5.84
N VAL A 511 3.77 -28.75 5.07
CA VAL A 511 4.19 -27.79 4.05
C VAL A 511 3.92 -26.35 4.50
N PRO A 512 4.76 -25.37 4.10
CA PRO A 512 4.56 -23.98 4.46
C PRO A 512 3.28 -23.40 3.86
N ILE A 513 2.72 -22.39 4.56
CA ILE A 513 1.48 -21.71 4.15
C ILE A 513 1.70 -20.19 4.09
N GLY A 514 1.26 -19.57 3.01
CA GLY A 514 1.11 -18.11 2.88
C GLY A 514 -0.29 -17.66 3.32
N MET A 515 -0.36 -16.67 4.21
CA MET A 515 -1.61 -16.15 4.80
C MET A 515 -1.57 -14.62 4.94
N TYR A 516 -2.74 -14.03 5.18
CA TYR A 516 -2.95 -12.57 5.29
C TYR A 516 -2.24 -11.90 6.46
N ASP A 517 -1.87 -12.66 7.46
CA ASP A 517 -1.07 -12.18 8.59
C ASP A 517 0.34 -11.72 8.17
N THR A 518 0.81 -12.20 7.01
CA THR A 518 2.16 -11.94 6.48
C THR A 518 2.15 -11.36 5.07
N THR A 519 0.98 -10.89 4.59
CA THR A 519 0.86 -10.37 3.22
C THR A 519 1.67 -9.09 2.98
N PRO A 520 2.07 -8.83 1.72
CA PRO A 520 1.97 -9.75 0.59
C PRO A 520 2.87 -10.98 0.77
N THR A 521 2.36 -12.20 0.60
CA THR A 521 3.19 -13.42 0.62
C THR A 521 3.60 -13.77 -0.81
N TRP A 522 4.69 -14.53 -1.00
CA TRP A 522 5.24 -14.71 -2.34
C TRP A 522 6.00 -16.04 -2.49
N ILE A 523 6.12 -16.50 -3.73
CA ILE A 523 6.98 -17.62 -4.14
C ILE A 523 7.65 -17.30 -5.49
N ILE A 524 8.70 -18.05 -5.83
CA ILE A 524 9.31 -18.06 -7.16
C ILE A 524 8.82 -19.32 -7.87
N LEU A 525 8.00 -19.17 -8.90
CA LEU A 525 7.52 -20.27 -9.72
C LEU A 525 8.54 -20.49 -10.84
N LYS A 526 9.27 -21.61 -10.83
CA LYS A 526 10.40 -21.86 -11.76
C LYS A 526 10.03 -22.51 -13.08
#